data_AF-A0A800A4M9-F1
#
_entry.id   AF-A0A800A4M9-F1
#
_cell.length_a   1.000
_cell.length_b   1.000
_cell.length_c   1.000
_cell.angle_alpha   90.00
_cell.angle_beta   90.00
_cell.angle_gamma   90.00
#
_symmetry.space_group_name_H-M   'P 1'
#
loop_
_entity.id
_entity.type
_entity.pdbx_description
1 polymer ?
#
loop_
_entity_poly.entity_id
_entity_poly.type
_entity_poly.pdbx_seq_one_letter_code
_entity_poly.pdbx_strand_id
1 'polypeptide(L)' 'MKINGNTIRPGMVIEHQNSLWRAVKTNHTQPGKGGAYLQVELKN' A
#
# COMPACT_ATOMS: atom_id res chain seq x y z
N MET A 1 -0.58 8.63 -12.66
CA MET A 1 -0.22 7.31 -13.21
C MET A 1 -0.76 6.24 -12.27
N LYS A 2 -1.48 5.24 -12.77
CA LYS A 2 -1.99 4.15 -11.93
C LYS A 2 -0.95 3.02 -11.90
N ILE A 3 -0.72 2.46 -10.72
CA ILE A 3 0.17 1.31 -10.51
C ILE A 3 -0.59 0.17 -9.83
N ASN A 4 -0.08 -1.05 -9.93
CA ASN A 4 -0.64 -2.17 -9.18
C ASN A 4 -0.36 -1.99 -7.69
N GLY A 5 -1.40 -2.10 -6.83
CA GLY A 5 -1.26 -1.95 -5.38
C GLY A 5 -0.24 -2.90 -4.74
N ASN A 6 -0.07 -4.11 -5.27
CA ASN A 6 0.91 -5.08 -4.76
C ASN A 6 2.37 -4.69 -5.06
N THR A 7 2.59 -3.69 -5.92
CA THR A 7 3.94 -3.18 -6.24
C THR A 7 4.37 -2.02 -5.35
N ILE A 8 3.49 -1.56 -4.43
CA ILE A 8 3.83 -0.50 -3.49
C ILE A 8 5.02 -0.93 -2.63
N ARG A 9 5.93 0.01 -2.38
CA ARG A 9 7.10 -0.16 -1.50
C ARG A 9 7.20 1.01 -0.53
N PRO A 10 7.81 0.81 0.65
CA PRO A 10 8.15 1.93 1.52
C PRO A 10 8.95 3.01 0.79
N GLY A 11 8.63 4.27 1.04
CA GLY A 11 9.22 5.43 0.38
C GLY A 11 8.45 5.96 -0.83
N MET A 12 7.54 5.18 -1.41
CA MET A 12 6.65 5.68 -2.47
C MET A 12 5.68 6.74 -1.93
N VAL A 13 5.38 7.74 -2.76
CA VAL A 13 4.36 8.75 -2.48
C VAL A 13 3.07 8.35 -3.21
N ILE A 14 1.96 8.37 -2.48
CA ILE A 14 0.65 7.92 -2.93
C ILE A 14 -0.35 9.05 -2.71
N GLU A 15 -1.13 9.36 -3.73
CA GLU A 15 -2.27 10.26 -3.60
C GLU A 15 -3.45 9.49 -2.98
N HIS A 16 -3.93 9.96 -1.84
CA HIS A 16 -5.10 9.41 -1.16
C HIS A 16 -5.95 10.54 -0.58
N GLN A 17 -7.25 10.56 -0.89
CA GLN A 17 -8.19 11.59 -0.43
C GLN A 17 -7.69 13.03 -0.70
N ASN A 18 -7.22 13.30 -1.93
CA ASN A 18 -6.67 14.59 -2.37
C ASN A 18 -5.46 15.07 -1.55
N SER A 19 -4.76 14.18 -0.83
CA SER A 19 -3.53 14.47 -0.11
C SER A 19 -2.43 13.49 -0.52
N LEU A 20 -1.18 13.92 -0.41
CA LEU A 20 -0.01 13.08 -0.66
C LEU A 20 0.43 12.41 0.62
N TRP A 21 0.58 11.09 0.59
CA TRP A 21 1.02 10.29 1.72
C TRP A 21 2.27 9.50 1.34
N ARG A 22 3.16 9.28 2.29
CA ARG A 22 4.31 8.40 2.10
C ARG A 22 4.00 7.01 2.64
N ALA A 23 4.22 5.99 1.82
CA ALA A 23 4.19 4.60 2.29
C ALA A 23 5.37 4.37 3.24
N VAL A 24 5.09 3.98 4.49
CA VAL A 24 6.13 3.76 5.50
C VAL A 24 6.41 2.28 5.72
N LYS A 25 5.42 1.41 5.48
CA LYS A 25 5.55 -0.03 5.65
C LYS A 25 4.56 -0.77 4.76
N THR A 26 4.95 -1.96 4.32
CA THR A 26 4.14 -2.85 3.48
C THR A 26 4.21 -4.26 4.03
N ASN A 27 3.08 -4.98 4.05
CA ASN A 27 3.02 -6.37 4.47
C ASN A 27 2.14 -7.18 3.52
N HIS A 28 2.65 -8.32 3.04
CA HIS A 28 1.85 -9.27 2.26
C HIS A 28 1.07 -10.15 3.23
N THR A 29 -0.25 -10.14 3.14
CA THR A 29 -1.13 -10.87 4.05
C THR A 29 -2.04 -11.80 3.26
N GLN A 30 -2.21 -13.03 3.76
CA GLN A 30 -3.21 -13.97 3.29
C GLN A 30 -3.82 -14.69 4.50
N PRO A 31 -5.03 -14.32 4.94
CA PRO A 31 -5.66 -14.97 6.09
C PRO A 31 -6.28 -16.30 5.66
N GLY A 32 -5.62 -17.40 6.03
CA GLY A 32 -6.06 -18.76 5.74
C GLY A 32 -6.19 -19.04 4.24
N LYS A 33 -7.38 -19.50 3.81
CA LYS A 33 -7.69 -19.77 2.40
C LYS A 33 -8.30 -18.58 1.66
N GLY A 34 -8.34 -17.40 2.29
CA GLY A 34 -8.84 -16.18 1.68
C GLY A 34 -7.89 -15.59 0.63
N GLY A 35 -8.35 -14.56 -0.08
CA GLY A 35 -7.54 -13.83 -1.06
C GLY A 35 -6.35 -13.12 -0.41
N ALA A 36 -5.21 -13.07 -1.12
CA ALA A 36 -4.03 -12.34 -0.70
C ALA A 36 -4.19 -10.84 -0.99
N TYR A 37 -3.69 -10.00 -0.08
CA TYR A 37 -3.67 -8.55 -0.23
C TYR A 37 -2.38 -7.94 0.34
N LEU A 38 -2.03 -6.76 -0.15
CA LEU A 38 -0.95 -5.96 0.41
C LEU A 38 -1.54 -4.94 1.39
N GLN A 39 -1.15 -5.04 2.66
CA GLN A 39 -1.42 -4.02 3.66
C GLN A 39 -0.33 -2.96 3.59
N VAL A 40 -0.73 -1.68 3.48
CA VAL A 40 0.19 -0.55 3.39
C VAL A 40 -0.13 0.43 4.51
N GLU A 41 0.88 0.77 5.31
CA GLU A 41 0.79 1.83 6.31
C GLU A 41 1.26 3.14 5.67
N LEU A 42 0.46 4.21 5.80
CA LEU A 42 0.69 5.52 5.21
C LEU A 42 0.94 6.57 6.30
N LYS A 43 1.81 7.54 6.00
CA LYS A 43 2.05 8.71 6.83
C LYS A 43 1.98 9.99 5.99
N ASN A 44 1.23 10.97 6.47
CA ASN A 44 1.21 12.34 5.94
C ASN A 44 2.23 13.17 6.72
#